data_AF-K9WCV3-F1
#
_entry.id   AF-K9WCV3-F1
#
_cell.length_a   1.000
_cell.length_b   1.000
_cell.length_c   1.000
_cell.angle_alpha   90.00
_cell.angle_beta   90.00
_cell.angle_gamma   90.00
#
_symmetry.space_group_name_H-M   'P 1'
#
loop_
_entity.id
_entity.type
_entity.pdbx_description
1 polymer ?
#
loop_
_entity_poly.entity_id
_entity_poly.type
_entity_poly.pdbx_seq_one_letter_code
_entity_poly.pdbx_strand_id
1 'polypeptide(L)' 'MNDSDRSDDWKQEETVIAIEGNNTGEWQYLAYPSWDEAMEAVKVARRQGKAAVIYSGATPPVPPES' A
#
# COMPACT_ATOMS: atom_id res chain seq x y z
N MET A 1 13.19 -29.51 -24.66
CA MET A 1 12.40 -28.40 -24.14
C MET A 1 12.43 -28.56 -22.63
N ASN A 2 13.16 -27.70 -21.94
CA ASN A 2 13.26 -27.71 -20.48
C ASN A 2 12.68 -26.37 -20.05
N ASP A 3 11.35 -26.30 -19.98
CA ASP A 3 10.61 -25.13 -19.52
C ASP A 3 10.98 -24.92 -18.06
N SER A 4 12.00 -24.09 -17.89
CA SER A 4 12.58 -23.77 -16.60
C SER A 4 11.56 -22.96 -15.82
N ASP A 5 11.11 -23.52 -14.70
CA ASP A 5 10.77 -22.85 -13.45
C ASP A 5 10.96 -21.33 -13.47
N ARG A 6 9.98 -20.63 -14.03
CA ARG A 6 9.75 -19.20 -13.81
C ARG A 6 8.29 -19.02 -13.44
N SER A 7 7.87 -19.71 -12.38
CA SER A 7 6.95 -19.07 -11.45
C SER A 7 7.75 -17.90 -10.88
N ASP A 8 7.79 -16.77 -11.58
CA ASP A 8 8.23 -15.51 -11.01
C ASP A 8 7.49 -15.39 -9.67
N ASP A 9 8.23 -15.45 -8.58
CA ASP A 9 7.74 -15.31 -7.20
C ASP A 9 7.24 -13.89 -7.02
N TRP A 10 6.14 -13.56 -7.70
CA TRP A 10 5.52 -12.27 -7.64
C TRP A 10 5.07 -12.07 -6.20
N LYS A 11 5.75 -11.12 -5.55
CA LYS A 11 5.38 -10.63 -4.23
C LYS A 11 4.95 -9.20 -4.41
N GLN A 12 3.74 -8.91 -3.95
CA GLN A 12 3.27 -7.56 -3.83
C GLN A 12 4.24 -6.72 -2.98
N GLU A 13 4.58 -5.53 -3.47
CA GLU A 13 5.41 -4.58 -2.74
C GLU A 13 4.63 -3.95 -1.58
N GLU A 14 5.35 -3.62 -0.50
CA GLU A 14 4.79 -2.93 0.64
C GLU A 14 4.20 -1.58 0.21
N THR A 15 3.02 -1.26 0.73
CA THR A 15 2.29 -0.03 0.42
C THR A 15 2.39 0.94 1.58
N VAL A 16 2.92 2.13 1.33
CA VAL A 16 3.01 3.20 2.33
C VAL A 16 1.80 4.12 2.22
N ILE A 17 1.24 4.50 3.37
CA ILE A 17 0.18 5.51 3.47
C ILE A 17 0.68 6.69 4.30
N ALA A 18 0.09 7.86 4.06
CA ALA A 18 0.28 9.05 4.88
C ALA A 18 -1.06 9.41 5.55
N ILE A 19 -1.05 9.61 6.87
CA ILE A 19 -2.21 10.01 7.67
C ILE A 19 -1.88 11.33 8.37
N GLU A 20 -2.84 12.24 8.44
CA GLU A 20 -2.72 13.48 9.21
C GLU A 20 -2.45 13.19 10.69
N GLY A 21 -1.36 13.80 11.18
CA GLY A 21 -0.95 13.75 12.58
C GLY A 21 -1.85 14.61 13.47
N ASN A 22 -1.51 14.68 14.75
CA ASN A 22 -2.31 15.45 15.71
C ASN A 22 -1.95 16.95 15.66
N ASN A 23 -0.78 17.30 15.13
CA ASN A 23 -0.34 18.68 14.97
C ASN A 23 -0.53 19.13 13.51
N THR A 24 -0.86 20.41 13.33
CA THR A 24 -1.03 21.00 11.99
C THR A 24 0.25 20.85 11.17
N GLY A 25 0.14 20.24 9.99
CA GLY A 25 1.26 20.00 9.07
C GLY A 25 2.06 18.72 9.35
N GLU A 26 1.73 17.97 10.40
CA GLU A 26 2.33 16.66 10.68
C GLU A 26 1.66 15.57 9.85
N TRP A 27 2.47 14.68 9.26
CA TRP A 27 2.02 13.48 8.57
C TRP A 27 2.71 12.25 9.16
N GLN A 28 1.91 11.22 9.45
CA GLN A 28 2.36 9.91 9.90
C GLN A 28 2.41 8.97 8.71
N TYR A 29 3.56 8.35 8.49
CA TYR A 29 3.78 7.41 7.40
C TYR A 29 3.81 5.98 7.93
N LEU A 30 2.96 5.12 7.38
CA LEU A 30 2.82 3.72 7.80
C LEU A 30 2.97 2.81 6.59
N ALA A 31 3.81 1.78 6.71
CA ALA A 31 3.98 0.76 5.68
C ALA A 31 3.11 -0.47 6.01
N TYR A 32 2.46 -1.02 4.99
CA TYR A 32 1.66 -2.24 5.08
C TYR A 32 2.18 -3.27 4.09
N PRO A 33 2.14 -4.56 4.44
CA PRO A 33 2.60 -5.66 3.57
C PRO A 33 1.73 -5.84 2.32
N SER A 34 0.52 -5.29 2.30
CA SER A 34 -0.37 -5.33 1.14
C SER A 34 -1.15 -4.04 0.92
N TRP A 35 -1.59 -3.85 -0.32
CA TRP A 35 -2.44 -2.76 -0.78
C TRP A 35 -3.80 -2.78 -0.09
N ASP A 36 -4.38 -3.97 0.10
CA ASP A 36 -5.68 -4.11 0.74
C ASP A 36 -5.61 -3.66 2.21
N GLU A 37 -4.57 -4.04 2.93
CA GLU A 37 -4.33 -3.56 4.30
C GLU A 37 -4.11 -2.04 4.35
N ALA A 38 -3.28 -1.51 3.44
CA ALA A 38 -3.08 -0.06 3.32
C ALA A 38 -4.39 0.69 3.04
N MET A 39 -5.24 0.14 2.15
CA MET A 39 -6.50 0.74 1.77
C MET A 39 -7.52 0.71 2.91
N GLU A 40 -7.58 -0.40 3.66
CA GLU A 40 -8.41 -0.47 4.87
C GLU A 40 -7.93 0.54 5.92
N ALA A 41 -6.62 0.68 6.12
CA ALA A 41 -6.07 1.69 7.03
C ALA A 41 -6.43 3.12 6.61
N VAL A 42 -6.35 3.46 5.32
CA VAL A 42 -6.82 4.75 4.79
C VAL A 42 -8.31 4.97 5.05
N LYS A 43 -9.16 3.95 4.79
CA LYS A 43 -10.60 4.03 5.04
C LYS A 43 -10.90 4.27 6.52
N VAL A 44 -10.22 3.55 7.42
CA VAL A 44 -10.38 3.69 8.87
C VAL A 44 -9.98 5.10 9.31
N ALA A 45 -8.83 5.60 8.88
CA ALA A 45 -8.37 6.95 9.22
C ALA A 45 -9.36 8.03 8.75
N ARG A 46 -9.90 7.90 7.52
CA ARG A 46 -10.93 8.82 6.99
C ARG A 46 -12.24 8.75 7.76
N ARG A 47 -12.67 7.55 8.20
CA ARG A 47 -13.85 7.39 9.06
C ARG A 47 -13.67 8.06 10.43
N GLN A 48 -12.43 8.21 10.89
CA GLN A 48 -12.09 8.95 12.11
C GLN A 48 -11.96 10.47 11.87
N GLY A 49 -12.22 10.96 10.66
CA GLY A 49 -12.18 12.37 10.30
C GLY A 49 -10.79 12.90 9.94
N LYS A 50 -9.78 12.03 9.81
CA LYS A 50 -8.40 12.43 9.44
C LYS A 50 -8.22 12.45 7.93
N ALA A 51 -7.37 13.35 7.43
CA ALA A 51 -6.87 13.20 6.06
C ALA A 51 -5.94 11.98 5.98
N ALA A 52 -6.15 11.11 4.98
CA ALA A 52 -5.30 9.95 4.75
C ALA A 52 -5.23 9.62 3.25
N VAL A 53 -4.03 9.28 2.76
CA VAL A 53 -3.75 9.00 1.34
C VAL A 53 -2.73 7.87 1.19
N ILE A 54 -2.75 7.21 0.04
CA ILE A 54 -1.62 6.37 -0.38
C ILE A 54 -0.43 7.31 -0.67
N TYR A 55 0.73 7.02 -0.09
CA TYR A 55 1.93 7.82 -0.27
C TYR A 55 2.58 7.50 -1.62
N SER A 56 3.05 8.54 -2.32
CA SER A 56 3.48 8.45 -3.72
C SER A 56 4.61 7.43 -3.90
N GLY A 57 4.36 6.45 -4.77
CA GLY A 57 5.25 5.33 -5.06
C GLY A 57 4.51 3.99 -5.04
N ALA A 58 3.45 3.89 -4.24
CA ALA A 58 2.60 2.70 -4.24
C ALA A 58 1.54 2.78 -5.35
N THR A 59 1.66 1.90 -6.33
CA THR A 59 0.60 1.62 -7.31
C THR A 59 -0.16 0.36 -6.89
N PRO A 60 -1.43 0.21 -7.30
CA PRO A 60 -2.11 -1.07 -7.15
C PRO A 60 -1.23 -2.19 -7.73
N PRO A 61 -1.09 -3.33 -7.03
CA PRO A 61 -0.35 -4.47 -7.56
C PRO A 61 -0.92 -4.89 -8.92
N VAL A 62 -0.06 -5.00 -9.93
CA VAL A 62 -0.40 -5.68 -11.19
C VAL A 62 0.24 -7.07 -11.13
N PRO A 63 -0.53 -8.15 -10.97
CA PRO A 63 0.01 -9.50 -11.07
C PRO A 63 0.53 -9.74 -12.50
N PRO A 64 1.57 -10.56 -12.70
CA PRO A 64 2.05 -10.90 -14.03
C PRO A 64 0.94 -11.56 -14.85
N GLU A 65 0.86 -11.22 -16.14
CA GLU A 65 -0.04 -11.90 -17.07
C GLU A 65 0.29 -13.40 -17.09
N SER A 66 -0.74 -14.23 -16.87
CA SER A 66 -0.67 -15.70 -16.83
C SER A 66 -0.36 -16.32 -18.19
#